data_AF-W2Z1D9-F1
#
_entry.id   AF-W2Z1D9-F1
#
_cell.length_a   1.000
_cell.length_b   1.000
_cell.length_c   1.000
_cell.angle_alpha   90.00
_cell.angle_beta   90.00
_cell.angle_gamma   90.00
#
_symmetry.space_group_name_H-M   'P 1'
#
loop_
_entity.id
_entity.type
_entity.pdbx_description
1 polymer ?
#
loop_
_entity_poly.entity_id
_entity_poly.type
_entity_poly.pdbx_seq_one_letter_code
_entity_poly.pdbx_strand_id
1 'polypeptide(L)'
;MTDWYVENLYLLATVLGCSPVVFVLAFIVISTRVRRKFIGEAAKTRKTSDTPEVALIKAHTRMVRLLSVVGILLQAVLIVSTTRLSSTSSTYSLALMRPVVNLCVFILGFMTNTHAAFRLAYMLLLGQIVVFDTIAEVSFAMVINCMEMEGMQCGGSALSLSLSSLEFLKRRELASLFLAPWVALETAYLCVAIGFCSSRYSARKLSLSRPTFNLRAALLAHFPVHPHQSAIDKRPRFAV
;
A
#
# COMPACT_ATOMS: atom_id res chain seq x y z
N MET A 1 -27.59 8.13 -28.87
CA MET A 1 -27.66 7.10 -27.81
C MET A 1 -26.25 6.60 -27.65
N THR A 2 -25.53 7.10 -26.64
CA THR A 2 -24.17 6.61 -26.33
C THR A 2 -24.29 5.24 -25.67
N ASP A 3 -23.38 4.33 -26.04
CA ASP A 3 -23.37 2.98 -25.47
C ASP A 3 -22.74 3.02 -24.07
N TRP A 4 -23.58 3.03 -23.04
CA TRP A 4 -23.18 3.09 -21.63
C TRP A 4 -22.13 2.02 -21.27
N TYR A 5 -22.19 0.86 -21.93
CA TYR A 5 -21.24 -0.23 -21.70
C TYR A 5 -19.84 0.15 -22.18
N VAL A 6 -19.75 0.73 -23.37
CA VAL A 6 -18.48 1.19 -23.95
C VAL A 6 -17.88 2.33 -23.13
N GLU A 7 -18.70 3.30 -22.70
CA GLU A 7 -18.25 4.37 -21.82
C GLU A 7 -17.72 3.85 -20.48
N ASN A 8 -18.41 2.88 -19.87
CA ASN A 8 -17.98 2.29 -18.61
C ASN A 8 -16.68 1.47 -18.76
N LEU A 9 -16.51 0.76 -19.88
CA LEU A 9 -15.26 0.08 -20.21
C LEU A 9 -14.10 1.06 -20.36
N TYR A 10 -14.28 2.18 -21.07
CA TYR A 10 -13.25 3.22 -21.19
C TYR A 10 -12.89 3.82 -19.82
N LEU A 11 -13.89 4.06 -18.97
CA LEU A 11 -13.67 4.57 -17.62
C LEU A 11 -12.85 3.59 -16.78
N LEU A 12 -13.23 2.31 -16.75
CA LEU A 12 -12.51 1.26 -16.04
C LEU A 12 -11.07 1.10 -16.56
N ALA A 13 -10.89 1.08 -17.89
CA ALA A 13 -9.57 1.00 -18.51
C ALA A 13 -8.69 2.21 -18.14
N THR A 14 -9.27 3.41 -18.10
CA THR A 14 -8.56 4.64 -17.71
C THR A 14 -8.15 4.56 -16.24
N VAL A 15 -9.07 4.22 -15.35
CA VAL A 15 -8.81 4.14 -13.89
C VAL A 15 -7.75 3.09 -13.57
N LEU A 16 -7.88 1.89 -14.14
CA LEU A 16 -6.91 0.80 -13.95
C LEU A 16 -5.56 1.15 -14.61
N GLY A 17 -5.55 1.84 -15.74
CA GLY A 17 -4.34 2.26 -16.46
C GLY A 17 -3.59 3.41 -15.78
N CYS A 18 -4.29 4.36 -15.15
CA CYS A 18 -3.68 5.45 -14.40
C CYS A 18 -2.92 4.95 -13.17
N SER A 19 -3.36 3.86 -12.56
CA SER A 19 -2.79 3.33 -11.32
C SER A 19 -1.30 2.91 -11.46
N PRO A 20 -0.90 2.10 -12.47
CA PRO A 20 0.51 1.84 -12.78
C PRO A 20 1.33 3.08 -13.12
N VAL A 21 0.75 4.06 -13.83
CA VAL A 21 1.46 5.31 -14.18
C VAL A 21 1.82 6.07 -12.91
N VAL A 22 0.88 6.20 -11.98
CA VAL A 22 1.10 6.87 -10.70
C VAL A 22 2.10 6.09 -9.84
N PHE A 23 2.07 4.76 -9.86
CA PHE A 23 3.11 3.93 -9.23
C PHE A 23 4.51 4.25 -9.80
N VAL A 24 4.68 4.30 -11.12
CA VAL A 24 5.98 4.61 -11.75
C VAL A 24 6.47 6.01 -11.36
N LEU A 25 5.59 7.01 -11.37
CA LEU A 25 5.92 8.36 -10.94
C LEU A 25 6.33 8.41 -9.47
N ALA A 26 5.57 7.75 -8.58
CA ALA A 26 5.88 7.65 -7.16
C ALA A 26 7.23 6.94 -6.95
N PHE A 27 7.49 5.85 -7.68
CA PHE A 27 8.74 5.11 -7.63
C PHE A 27 9.95 5.98 -8.00
N ILE A 28 9.85 6.76 -9.08
CA ILE A 28 10.90 7.70 -9.50
C ILE A 28 11.12 8.76 -8.43
N VAL A 29 10.06 9.35 -7.88
CA VAL A 29 10.15 10.38 -6.84
C VAL A 29 10.79 9.81 -5.56
N ILE A 30 10.35 8.65 -5.09
CA ILE A 30 10.91 8.02 -3.89
C ILE A 30 12.38 7.67 -4.13
N SER A 31 12.71 7.05 -5.27
CA SER A 31 14.08 6.67 -5.63
C SER A 31 15.03 7.87 -5.70
N THR A 32 14.61 8.96 -6.34
CA THR A 32 15.41 10.18 -6.44
C THR A 32 15.59 10.85 -5.09
N ARG A 33 14.56 10.91 -4.25
CA ARG A 33 14.63 11.46 -2.88
C ARG A 33 15.57 10.66 -2.00
N VAL A 34 15.49 9.33 -2.02
CA VAL A 34 16.39 8.44 -1.27
C VAL A 34 17.83 8.62 -1.76
N ARG A 35 18.08 8.59 -3.07
CA ARG A 35 19.43 8.80 -3.62
C ARG A 35 20.02 10.15 -3.23
N ARG A 36 19.26 11.25 -3.36
CA ARG A 36 19.70 12.60 -2.96
C ARG A 36 20.07 12.66 -1.48
N LYS A 37 19.26 12.04 -0.62
CA LYS A 37 19.53 11.99 0.82
C LYS A 37 20.82 11.24 1.14
N PHE A 38 21.07 10.09 0.52
CA PHE A 38 22.30 9.33 0.75
C PHE A 38 23.54 10.00 0.14
N ILE A 39 23.46 10.53 -1.08
CA ILE A 39 24.60 11.23 -1.70
C ILE A 39 24.93 12.53 -0.93
N GLY A 40 23.91 13.26 -0.44
CA GLY A 40 24.10 14.53 0.28
C GLY A 40 24.47 14.40 1.75
N GLU A 41 23.79 13.53 2.52
CA GLU A 41 23.99 13.39 3.97
C GLU A 41 25.03 12.32 4.34
N ALA A 42 25.08 11.19 3.64
CA ALA A 42 26.01 10.10 3.99
C ALA A 42 27.46 10.48 3.64
N ALA A 43 27.66 11.28 2.57
CA ALA A 43 28.95 11.86 2.23
C ALA A 43 29.47 12.84 3.31
N LYS A 44 28.56 13.52 4.03
CA LYS A 44 28.92 14.49 5.08
C LYS A 44 29.07 13.88 6.48
N THR A 45 28.37 12.78 6.78
CA THR A 45 28.21 12.35 8.19
C THR A 45 28.63 10.93 8.52
N ARG A 46 28.90 10.02 7.56
CA ARG A 46 29.32 8.60 7.80
C ARG A 46 28.53 7.86 8.92
N LYS A 47 27.30 8.30 9.25
CA LYS A 47 26.54 7.93 10.47
C LYS A 47 25.29 7.07 10.21
N THR A 48 24.95 6.80 8.94
CA THR A 48 23.78 5.99 8.58
C THR A 48 24.12 4.50 8.57
N SER A 49 23.41 3.67 9.35
CA SER A 49 23.62 2.21 9.33
C SER A 49 22.95 1.50 8.15
N ASP A 50 21.97 2.15 7.53
CA ASP A 50 21.18 1.57 6.45
C ASP A 50 21.89 1.76 5.10
N THR A 51 21.80 0.74 4.23
CA THR A 51 22.18 0.87 2.82
C THR A 51 21.09 1.61 2.05
N PRO A 52 21.40 2.27 0.92
CA PRO A 52 20.39 2.96 0.11
C PRO A 52 19.24 2.03 -0.31
N GLU A 53 19.53 0.74 -0.56
CA GLU A 53 18.53 -0.30 -0.83
C GLU A 53 17.54 -0.48 0.32
N VAL A 54 18.03 -0.60 1.56
CA VAL A 54 17.19 -0.81 2.75
C VAL A 54 16.33 0.42 3.02
N ALA A 55 16.87 1.62 2.80
CA ALA A 55 16.11 2.84 2.93
C ALA A 55 15.00 2.95 1.86
N LEU A 56 15.26 2.51 0.63
CA LEU A 56 14.27 2.44 -0.43
C LEU A 56 13.15 1.45 -0.08
N ILE A 57 13.50 0.24 0.40
CA ILE A 57 12.53 -0.76 0.87
C ILE A 57 11.66 -0.19 2.00
N LYS A 58 12.28 0.51 2.98
CA LYS A 58 11.53 1.15 4.07
C LYS A 58 10.59 2.25 3.56
N ALA A 59 10.99 3.03 2.56
CA ALA A 59 10.14 4.06 1.97
C ALA A 59 8.92 3.45 1.26
N HIS A 60 9.11 2.42 0.43
CA HIS A 60 8.01 1.71 -0.21
C HIS A 60 7.11 0.97 0.81
N THR A 61 7.69 0.42 1.89
CA THR A 61 6.90 -0.16 3.00
C THR A 61 6.00 0.89 3.66
N ARG A 62 6.49 2.13 3.83
CA ARG A 62 5.65 3.24 4.32
C ARG A 62 4.54 3.58 3.34
N MET A 63 4.85 3.58 2.04
CA MET A 63 3.87 3.83 1.00
C MET A 63 2.74 2.79 1.02
N VAL A 64 3.07 1.49 1.10
CA VAL A 64 2.09 0.41 1.26
C VAL A 64 1.22 0.65 2.49
N ARG A 65 1.80 1.01 3.64
CA ARG A 65 1.03 1.31 4.86
C ARG A 65 0.10 2.52 4.69
N LEU A 66 0.58 3.61 4.08
CA LEU A 66 -0.24 4.79 3.81
C LEU A 66 -1.42 4.46 2.90
N LEU A 67 -1.16 3.77 1.79
CA LEU A 67 -2.22 3.35 0.88
C LEU A 67 -3.17 2.34 1.54
N SER A 68 -2.68 1.48 2.44
CA SER A 68 -3.52 0.57 3.23
C SER A 68 -4.45 1.34 4.18
N VAL A 69 -3.99 2.45 4.77
CA VAL A 69 -4.86 3.34 5.56
C VAL A 69 -5.95 3.96 4.69
N VAL A 70 -5.61 4.42 3.48
CA VAL A 70 -6.61 4.93 2.52
C VAL A 70 -7.63 3.83 2.18
N GLY A 71 -7.16 2.60 1.95
CA GLY A 71 -8.03 1.44 1.72
C GLY A 71 -8.98 1.17 2.89
N ILE A 72 -8.46 1.18 4.12
CA ILE A 72 -9.26 1.06 5.36
C ILE A 72 -10.34 2.13 5.42
N LEU A 73 -10.01 3.38 5.11
CA LEU A 73 -10.99 4.48 5.09
C LEU A 73 -12.07 4.24 4.04
N LEU A 74 -11.71 3.80 2.82
CA LEU A 74 -12.68 3.48 1.78
C LEU A 74 -13.62 2.35 2.18
N GLN A 75 -13.13 1.33 2.90
CA GLN A 75 -13.97 0.25 3.40
C GLN A 75 -14.84 0.70 4.57
N ALA A 76 -14.32 1.51 5.50
CA ALA A 76 -15.10 2.08 6.59
C ALA A 76 -16.28 2.92 6.07
N VAL A 77 -16.04 3.73 5.02
CA VAL A 77 -17.10 4.48 4.32
C VAL A 77 -18.15 3.53 3.74
N LEU A 78 -17.74 2.42 3.13
CA LEU A 78 -18.68 1.42 2.60
C LEU A 78 -19.48 0.75 3.73
N ILE A 79 -18.87 0.38 4.86
CA ILE A 79 -19.58 -0.17 6.03
C ILE A 79 -20.65 0.80 6.51
N VAL A 80 -20.30 2.07 6.70
CA VAL A 80 -21.25 3.11 7.15
C VAL A 80 -22.38 3.29 6.14
N SER A 81 -22.04 3.28 4.86
CA SER A 81 -23.04 3.42 3.79
C SER A 81 -24.00 2.23 3.76
N THR A 82 -23.47 1.00 3.88
CA THR A 82 -24.27 -0.23 3.88
C THR A 82 -25.15 -0.36 5.11
N THR A 83 -24.61 -0.09 6.31
CA THR A 83 -25.36 -0.19 7.59
C THR A 83 -26.49 0.81 7.72
N ARG A 84 -26.44 1.93 6.98
CA ARG A 84 -27.51 2.93 6.93
C ARG A 84 -28.64 2.55 5.99
N LEU A 85 -28.51 1.48 5.20
CA LEU A 85 -29.55 1.03 4.28
C LEU A 85 -30.58 0.19 5.04
N SER A 86 -31.83 0.67 5.07
CA SER A 86 -32.95 0.03 5.76
C SER A 86 -33.49 -1.23 5.07
N SER A 87 -32.99 -1.56 3.87
CA SER A 87 -33.49 -2.66 3.06
C SER A 87 -32.74 -3.96 3.33
N THR A 88 -33.49 -5.00 3.71
CA THR A 88 -33.03 -6.38 3.91
C THR A 88 -32.67 -7.12 2.61
N SER A 89 -32.86 -6.51 1.43
CA SER A 89 -32.45 -7.09 0.15
C SER A 89 -31.00 -6.70 -0.19
N SER A 90 -30.01 -7.14 0.60
CA SER A 90 -28.61 -6.85 0.27
C SER A 90 -28.19 -7.67 -0.96
N THR A 91 -28.10 -7.02 -2.12
CA THR A 91 -27.34 -7.57 -3.25
C THR A 91 -25.90 -7.84 -2.84
N TYR A 92 -25.22 -8.77 -3.53
CA TYR A 92 -23.81 -9.09 -3.27
C TYR A 92 -22.92 -7.82 -3.21
N SER A 93 -23.19 -6.83 -4.06
CA SER A 93 -22.48 -5.54 -4.10
C SER A 93 -22.68 -4.64 -2.87
N LEU A 94 -23.68 -4.93 -2.03
CA LEU A 94 -23.96 -4.23 -0.77
C LEU A 94 -23.87 -5.16 0.45
N ALA A 95 -23.39 -6.40 0.30
CA ALA A 95 -23.25 -7.30 1.43
C ALA A 95 -22.13 -6.84 2.37
N LEU A 96 -22.41 -6.75 3.67
CA LEU A 96 -21.44 -6.33 4.71
C LEU A 96 -20.18 -7.20 4.75
N MET A 97 -20.27 -8.45 4.29
CA MET A 97 -19.12 -9.36 4.21
C MET A 97 -17.99 -8.79 3.36
N ARG A 98 -18.30 -8.11 2.26
CA ARG A 98 -17.28 -7.58 1.33
C ARG A 98 -16.40 -6.50 1.97
N PRO A 99 -16.94 -5.39 2.52
CA PRO A 99 -16.10 -4.40 3.16
C PRO A 99 -15.39 -4.92 4.42
N VAL A 100 -15.98 -5.86 5.16
CA VAL A 100 -15.32 -6.49 6.33
C VAL A 100 -14.12 -7.32 5.91
N VAL A 101 -14.27 -8.18 4.89
CA VAL A 101 -13.15 -8.96 4.34
C VAL A 101 -12.07 -8.02 3.81
N ASN A 102 -12.45 -7.01 3.02
CA ASN A 102 -11.50 -6.05 2.45
C ASN A 102 -10.77 -5.26 3.54
N LEU A 103 -11.43 -4.91 4.65
CA LEU A 103 -10.81 -4.27 5.81
C LEU A 103 -9.70 -5.15 6.40
N CYS A 104 -9.98 -6.43 6.61
CA CYS A 104 -8.99 -7.41 7.07
C CYS A 104 -7.80 -7.51 6.11
N VAL A 105 -8.07 -7.50 4.79
CA VAL A 105 -7.03 -7.49 3.76
C VAL A 105 -6.14 -6.25 3.91
N PHE A 106 -6.69 -5.04 4.01
CA PHE A 106 -5.86 -3.84 4.18
C PHE A 106 -5.08 -3.80 5.49
N ILE A 107 -5.58 -4.43 6.57
CA ILE A 107 -4.81 -4.61 7.81
C ILE A 107 -3.58 -5.50 7.58
N LEU A 108 -3.66 -6.53 6.74
CA LEU A 108 -2.50 -7.35 6.36
C LEU A 108 -1.40 -6.53 5.68
N GLY A 109 -1.73 -5.40 5.05
CA GLY A 109 -0.77 -4.45 4.48
C GLY A 109 0.30 -3.98 5.47
N PHE A 110 -0.02 -3.93 6.76
CA PHE A 110 0.93 -3.56 7.82
C PHE A 110 1.96 -4.66 8.15
N MET A 111 1.63 -5.90 7.80
CA MET A 111 2.43 -7.10 8.05
C MET A 111 3.33 -7.50 6.87
N THR A 112 3.29 -6.75 5.76
CA THR A 112 4.06 -7.03 4.54
C THR A 112 5.59 -7.03 4.74
N ASN A 113 6.10 -6.41 5.81
CA ASN A 113 7.52 -6.39 6.13
C ASN A 113 7.96 -7.49 7.12
N THR A 114 7.05 -8.34 7.62
CA THR A 114 7.37 -9.35 8.63
C THR A 114 7.70 -10.70 8.01
N HIS A 115 6.90 -11.18 7.05
CA HIS A 115 7.06 -12.48 6.40
C HIS A 115 6.69 -12.43 4.93
N ALA A 116 7.34 -13.27 4.10
CA ALA A 116 7.07 -13.33 2.67
C ALA A 116 5.64 -13.80 2.36
N ALA A 117 5.13 -14.77 3.14
CA ALA A 117 3.76 -15.26 3.03
C ALA A 117 2.72 -14.14 3.14
N PHE A 118 2.91 -13.16 4.04
CA PHE A 118 1.98 -12.04 4.17
C PHE A 118 1.98 -11.14 2.92
N ARG A 119 3.13 -10.92 2.27
CA ARG A 119 3.18 -10.15 1.02
C ARG A 119 2.45 -10.85 -0.12
N LEU A 120 2.65 -12.16 -0.26
CA LEU A 120 2.00 -12.97 -1.28
C LEU A 120 0.49 -13.05 -1.05
N ALA A 121 0.07 -13.37 0.17
CA ALA A 121 -1.34 -13.38 0.54
C ALA A 121 -1.98 -12.00 0.29
N TYR A 122 -1.30 -10.93 0.68
CA TYR A 122 -1.80 -9.58 0.45
C TYR A 122 -1.97 -9.25 -1.04
N MET A 123 -1.00 -9.59 -1.90
CA MET A 123 -1.16 -9.40 -3.35
C MET A 123 -2.33 -10.20 -3.94
N LEU A 124 -2.46 -11.48 -3.56
CA LEU A 124 -3.57 -12.32 -4.03
C LEU A 124 -4.93 -11.75 -3.62
N LEU A 125 -5.04 -11.33 -2.36
CA LEU A 125 -6.28 -10.76 -1.81
C LEU A 125 -6.58 -9.37 -2.41
N LEU A 126 -5.57 -8.57 -2.78
CA LEU A 126 -5.79 -7.34 -3.55
C LEU A 126 -6.34 -7.65 -4.95
N GLY A 127 -5.90 -8.73 -5.59
CA GLY A 127 -6.48 -9.19 -6.86
C GLY A 127 -7.97 -9.54 -6.72
N GLN A 128 -8.33 -10.24 -5.64
CA GLN A 128 -9.73 -10.52 -5.31
C GLN A 128 -10.55 -9.21 -5.13
N ILE A 129 -10.00 -8.19 -4.48
CA ILE A 129 -10.64 -6.87 -4.34
C ILE A 129 -10.91 -6.25 -5.70
N VAL A 130 -9.93 -6.27 -6.62
CA VAL A 130 -10.11 -5.71 -7.97
C VAL A 130 -11.27 -6.39 -8.70
N VAL A 131 -11.35 -7.72 -8.64
CA VAL A 131 -12.44 -8.47 -9.30
C VAL A 131 -13.80 -8.09 -8.73
N PHE A 132 -13.95 -8.11 -7.40
CA PHE A 132 -15.25 -7.84 -6.78
C PHE A 132 -15.68 -6.38 -6.85
N ASP A 133 -14.75 -5.44 -6.73
CA ASP A 133 -15.05 -4.02 -6.88
C ASP A 133 -15.39 -3.69 -8.35
N THR A 134 -14.82 -4.39 -9.33
CA THR A 134 -15.22 -4.26 -10.76
C THR A 134 -16.66 -4.77 -10.96
N ILE A 135 -17.00 -5.94 -10.41
CA ILE A 135 -18.38 -6.47 -10.49
C ILE A 135 -19.37 -5.50 -9.84
N ALA A 136 -19.02 -4.94 -8.68
CA ALA A 136 -19.85 -3.97 -7.98
C ALA A 136 -20.02 -2.68 -8.79
N GLU A 137 -18.94 -2.15 -9.37
CA GLU A 137 -18.94 -0.95 -10.20
C GLU A 137 -19.86 -1.11 -11.42
N VAL A 138 -19.73 -2.22 -12.16
CA VAL A 138 -20.57 -2.52 -13.34
C VAL A 138 -22.03 -2.69 -12.93
N SER A 139 -22.29 -3.34 -11.79
CA SER A 139 -23.65 -3.48 -11.25
C SER A 139 -24.27 -2.12 -10.95
N PHE A 140 -23.52 -1.20 -10.32
CA PHE A 140 -24.01 0.15 -10.05
C PHE A 140 -24.21 0.96 -11.35
N ALA A 141 -23.29 0.85 -12.31
CA ALA A 141 -23.41 1.52 -13.61
C ALA A 141 -24.68 1.08 -14.37
N MET A 142 -24.97 -0.23 -14.37
CA MET A 142 -26.18 -0.78 -14.99
C MET A 142 -27.45 -0.23 -14.35
N VAL A 143 -27.51 -0.17 -13.01
CA VAL A 143 -28.66 0.37 -12.28
C VAL A 143 -28.83 1.88 -12.52
N ILE A 144 -27.73 2.64 -12.54
CA ILE A 144 -27.75 4.09 -12.85
C ILE A 144 -28.33 4.31 -14.26
N ASN A 145 -27.79 3.61 -15.27
CA ASN A 145 -28.26 3.75 -16.65
C ASN A 145 -29.74 3.36 -16.80
N CYS A 146 -30.19 2.31 -16.12
CA CYS A 146 -31.61 1.95 -16.10
C CYS A 146 -32.46 3.10 -15.53
N MET A 147 -32.08 3.65 -14.37
CA MET A 147 -32.81 4.76 -13.74
C MET A 147 -32.83 6.03 -14.60
N GLU A 148 -31.77 6.33 -15.34
CA GLU A 148 -31.70 7.49 -16.24
C GLU A 148 -32.59 7.33 -17.49
N MET A 149 -32.71 6.10 -18.00
CA MET A 149 -33.45 5.82 -19.25
C MET A 149 -34.94 5.51 -19.03
N GLU A 150 -35.26 4.73 -17.99
CA GLU A 150 -36.62 4.21 -17.75
C GLU A 150 -37.25 4.77 -16.46
N GLY A 151 -36.54 5.66 -15.75
CA GLY A 151 -37.04 6.30 -14.53
C GLY A 151 -37.32 5.30 -13.41
N MET A 152 -38.47 5.44 -12.74
CA MET A 152 -38.84 4.58 -11.61
C MET A 152 -39.35 3.18 -12.04
N GLN A 153 -39.42 2.89 -13.34
CA GLN A 153 -39.95 1.62 -13.86
C GLN A 153 -38.93 0.47 -13.88
N CYS A 154 -37.67 0.70 -13.49
CA CYS A 154 -36.64 -0.34 -13.28
C CYS A 154 -36.95 -1.35 -12.15
N GLY A 155 -38.16 -1.33 -11.58
CA GLY A 155 -38.88 -2.51 -11.07
C GLY A 155 -38.26 -3.31 -9.93
N GLY A 156 -38.74 -3.06 -8.71
CA GLY A 156 -39.15 -4.13 -7.76
C GLY A 156 -38.12 -4.84 -6.89
N SER A 157 -36.83 -4.93 -7.23
CA SER A 157 -35.86 -5.63 -6.36
C SER A 157 -34.43 -5.24 -6.69
N ALA A 158 -33.74 -4.60 -5.73
CA ALA A 158 -32.31 -4.80 -5.41
C ALA A 158 -31.65 -3.58 -4.74
N LEU A 159 -31.98 -2.36 -5.18
CA LEU A 159 -31.38 -1.12 -4.66
C LEU A 159 -32.42 0.00 -4.67
N SER A 160 -33.21 0.12 -3.60
CA SER A 160 -34.06 1.28 -3.31
C SER A 160 -33.21 2.51 -2.92
N LEU A 161 -32.20 2.81 -3.72
CA LEU A 161 -31.20 3.83 -3.48
C LEU A 161 -31.43 5.00 -4.42
N SER A 162 -31.22 6.22 -3.93
CA SER A 162 -31.25 7.39 -4.79
C SER A 162 -30.11 7.34 -5.82
N LEU A 163 -30.31 7.94 -7.00
CA LEU A 163 -29.28 8.07 -8.04
C LEU A 163 -27.97 8.66 -7.48
N SER A 164 -28.09 9.69 -6.63
CA SER A 164 -26.95 10.31 -5.95
C SER A 164 -26.15 9.35 -5.08
N SER A 165 -26.81 8.40 -4.42
CA SER A 165 -26.17 7.39 -3.57
C SER A 165 -25.46 6.33 -4.43
N LEU A 166 -26.08 5.92 -5.54
CA LEU A 166 -25.49 5.01 -6.51
C LEU A 166 -24.24 5.62 -7.16
N GLU A 167 -24.30 6.87 -7.58
CA GLU A 167 -23.14 7.59 -8.11
C GLU A 167 -22.00 7.68 -7.09
N PHE A 168 -22.33 8.00 -5.84
CA PHE A 168 -21.33 8.05 -4.76
C PHE A 168 -20.65 6.69 -4.57
N LEU A 169 -21.43 5.61 -4.51
CA LEU A 169 -20.91 4.24 -4.40
C LEU A 169 -20.05 3.88 -5.62
N LYS A 170 -20.50 4.19 -6.84
CA LYS A 170 -19.72 3.99 -8.07
C LYS A 170 -18.37 4.71 -8.01
N ARG A 171 -18.34 5.99 -7.63
CA ARG A 171 -17.08 6.75 -7.48
C ARG A 171 -16.16 6.14 -6.43
N ARG A 172 -16.72 5.64 -5.32
CA ARG A 172 -15.97 4.93 -4.28
C ARG A 172 -15.37 3.61 -4.81
N GLU A 173 -16.12 2.85 -5.62
CA GLU A 173 -15.58 1.65 -6.29
C GLU A 173 -14.43 2.00 -7.23
N LEU A 174 -14.57 3.04 -8.05
CA LEU A 174 -13.50 3.51 -8.93
C LEU A 174 -12.25 3.94 -8.15
N ALA A 175 -12.41 4.59 -7.00
CA ALA A 175 -11.29 4.93 -6.13
C ALA A 175 -10.60 3.68 -5.56
N SER A 176 -11.36 2.64 -5.22
CA SER A 176 -10.83 1.35 -4.77
C SER A 176 -10.09 0.62 -5.89
N LEU A 177 -10.65 0.63 -7.12
CA LEU A 177 -10.05 0.06 -8.33
C LEU A 177 -8.79 0.82 -8.78
N PHE A 178 -8.70 2.11 -8.51
CA PHE A 178 -7.46 2.86 -8.69
C PHE A 178 -6.41 2.47 -7.64
N LEU A 179 -6.81 2.36 -6.38
CA LEU A 179 -5.90 2.12 -5.26
C LEU A 179 -5.30 0.71 -5.27
N ALA A 180 -6.11 -0.32 -5.50
CA ALA A 180 -5.70 -1.71 -5.32
C ALA A 180 -4.54 -2.14 -6.24
N PRO A 181 -4.52 -1.84 -7.55
CA PRO A 181 -3.38 -2.13 -8.42
C PRO A 181 -2.11 -1.36 -8.01
N TRP A 182 -2.24 -0.12 -7.54
CA TRP A 182 -1.10 0.66 -7.06
C TRP A 182 -0.47 -0.02 -5.84
N VAL A 183 -1.28 -0.38 -4.85
CA VAL A 183 -0.79 -1.10 -3.67
C VAL A 183 -0.20 -2.46 -4.04
N ALA A 184 -0.79 -3.15 -5.01
CA ALA A 184 -0.28 -4.43 -5.50
C ALA A 184 1.11 -4.25 -6.13
N LEU A 185 1.33 -3.21 -6.94
CA LEU A 185 2.64 -2.91 -7.53
C LEU A 185 3.70 -2.52 -6.49
N GLU A 186 3.32 -1.71 -5.50
CA GLU A 186 4.19 -1.40 -4.36
C GLU A 186 4.58 -2.67 -3.59
N THR A 187 3.62 -3.57 -3.36
CA THR A 187 3.85 -4.85 -2.69
C THR A 187 4.69 -5.79 -3.55
N ALA A 188 4.48 -5.83 -4.87
CA ALA A 188 5.26 -6.60 -5.82
C ALA A 188 6.72 -6.15 -5.82
N TYR A 189 6.96 -4.84 -5.81
CA TYR A 189 8.30 -4.29 -5.63
C TYR A 189 8.94 -4.77 -4.33
N LEU A 190 8.22 -4.74 -3.20
CA LEU A 190 8.74 -5.26 -1.93
C LEU A 190 9.04 -6.76 -1.99
N CYS A 191 8.24 -7.56 -2.69
CA CYS A 191 8.52 -8.98 -2.93
C CYS A 191 9.83 -9.18 -3.70
N VAL A 192 10.06 -8.40 -4.76
CA VAL A 192 11.30 -8.48 -5.56
C VAL A 192 12.51 -8.01 -4.74
N ALA A 193 12.38 -6.88 -4.03
CA ALA A 193 13.48 -6.24 -3.32
C ALA A 193 13.89 -7.01 -2.04
N ILE A 194 12.93 -7.57 -1.31
CA ILE A 194 13.19 -8.34 -0.07
C ILE A 194 13.42 -9.82 -0.38
N GLY A 195 12.70 -10.38 -1.36
CA GLY A 195 12.68 -11.79 -1.72
C GLY A 195 11.29 -12.43 -1.57
N PHE A 196 10.97 -13.35 -2.50
CA PHE A 196 9.68 -14.05 -2.61
C PHE A 196 9.55 -15.25 -1.67
N CYS A 197 10.59 -16.09 -1.55
CA CYS A 197 10.54 -17.33 -0.76
C CYS A 197 11.44 -17.27 0.49
N SER A 198 12.58 -16.56 0.39
CA SER A 198 13.47 -16.28 1.51
C SER A 198 13.68 -14.78 1.64
N SER A 199 13.61 -14.26 2.86
CA SER A 199 13.84 -12.84 3.12
C SER A 199 15.34 -12.58 3.14
N ARG A 200 15.86 -11.76 2.21
CA ARG A 200 17.28 -11.34 2.17
C ARG A 200 17.68 -10.50 3.37
N TYR A 201 16.70 -9.88 4.04
CA TYR A 201 16.91 -9.03 5.21
C TYR A 201 16.09 -9.53 6.40
N SER A 202 16.64 -9.43 7.61
CA SER A 202 15.90 -9.75 8.83
C SER A 202 14.80 -8.72 9.10
N ALA A 203 13.69 -9.14 9.72
CA ALA A 203 12.59 -8.26 10.10
C ALA A 203 13.05 -7.06 10.94
N ARG A 204 14.07 -7.25 11.79
CA ARG A 204 14.69 -6.17 12.59
C ARG A 204 15.35 -5.10 11.72
N LYS A 205 15.96 -5.47 10.59
CA LYS A 205 16.60 -4.52 9.65
C LYS A 205 15.56 -3.74 8.84
N LEU A 206 14.41 -4.37 8.56
CA LEU A 206 13.28 -3.78 7.82
C LEU A 206 12.29 -3.02 8.72
N SER A 207 12.46 -3.06 10.04
CA SER A 207 11.59 -2.32 10.95
C SER A 207 11.67 -0.81 10.71
N LEU A 208 10.51 -0.18 10.62
CA LEU A 208 10.36 1.27 10.48
C LEU A 208 10.58 2.02 11.81
N SER A 209 10.51 1.32 12.95
CA SER A 209 10.73 1.90 14.28
C SER A 209 12.19 1.97 14.68
N ARG A 210 13.09 1.31 13.93
CA ARG A 210 14.52 1.31 14.28
C ARG A 210 15.13 2.67 13.90
N PRO A 211 15.81 3.36 14.83
CA PRO A 211 16.52 4.59 14.50
C PRO A 211 17.53 4.31 13.38
N THR A 212 17.50 5.13 12.34
CA THR A 212 18.42 5.05 11.17
C THR A 212 19.86 5.44 11.53
N PHE A 213 20.03 5.96 12.75
CA PHE A 213 21.29 6.42 13.30
C PHE A 213 21.95 5.30 14.09
N ASN A 214 23.21 4.99 13.77
CA ASN A 214 23.97 4.03 14.54
C ASN A 214 24.37 4.67 15.86
N LEU A 215 23.68 4.33 16.96
CA LEU A 215 23.91 4.90 18.29
C LEU A 215 25.37 4.75 18.71
N ARG A 216 26.02 3.63 18.35
CA ARG A 216 27.46 3.41 18.58
C ARG A 216 28.34 4.39 17.79
N ALA A 217 28.01 4.66 16.52
CA ALA A 217 28.76 5.62 15.71
C ALA A 217 28.51 7.07 16.15
N ALA A 218 27.31 7.38 16.65
CA ALA A 218 26.99 8.67 17.24
C ALA A 218 27.74 8.90 18.55
N LEU A 219 27.76 7.87 19.43
CA LEU A 219 28.52 7.89 20.66
C LEU A 219 30.03 7.99 20.40
N LEU A 220 30.59 7.24 19.44
CA LEU A 220 32.00 7.36 19.07
C LEU A 220 32.37 8.71 18.43
N ALA A 221 31.40 9.41 17.85
CA ALA A 221 31.61 10.76 17.31
C ALA A 221 31.45 11.87 18.35
N HIS A 222 30.90 11.58 19.54
CA HIS A 222 30.77 12.53 20.66
C HIS A 222 31.73 12.23 21.80
N PHE A 223 32.07 10.96 21.98
CA PHE A 223 33.08 10.44 22.90
C PHE A 223 34.08 9.64 22.06
N PRO A 224 35.01 10.32 21.35
CA PRO A 224 36.09 9.61 20.68
C PRO A 224 36.85 8.82 21.74
N VAL A 225 36.84 7.50 21.61
CA VAL A 225 37.71 6.64 22.44
C VAL A 225 39.12 7.00 22.04
N HIS A 226 39.80 7.83 22.84
CA HIS A 226 41.24 7.96 22.72
C HIS A 226 41.82 6.56 22.93
N PRO A 227 42.56 5.98 21.97
CA PRO A 227 43.35 4.82 22.28
C PRO A 227 44.27 5.25 23.42
N HIS A 228 44.13 4.62 24.58
CA HIS A 228 45.02 4.82 25.70
C HIS A 228 46.46 4.72 25.16
N GLN A 229 47.17 5.85 25.17
CA GLN A 229 48.59 5.95 24.85
C GLN A 229 49.46 5.36 25.98
N SER A 230 48.97 4.33 26.66
CA SER A 230 49.61 3.69 27.80
C SER A 230 49.73 2.19 27.58
N ALA A 231 50.55 1.83 26.60
CA ALA A 231 51.31 0.58 26.58
C ALA A 231 52.58 0.75 25.73
N ILE A 232 53.26 1.90 25.88
CA ILE A 232 54.71 1.93 25.75
C ILE A 232 55.23 1.66 27.15
N ASP A 233 55.34 0.40 27.56
CA ASP A 233 56.43 0.04 28.47
C ASP A 233 56.79 -1.45 28.34
N LYS A 234 58.04 -1.67 27.95
CA LYS A 234 58.88 -2.87 28.13
C LYS A 234 58.40 -4.20 27.53
N ARG A 235 58.88 -4.47 26.31
CA ARG A 235 59.46 -5.79 26.00
C ARG A 235 60.82 -5.89 26.72
N PRO A 236 61.04 -6.80 27.68
CA PRO A 236 62.40 -7.26 27.93
C PRO A 236 62.79 -8.22 26.80
N ARG A 237 63.84 -7.86 26.05
CA ARG A 237 64.67 -8.85 25.37
C ARG A 237 65.39 -9.63 26.45
N PHE A 238 65.27 -10.96 26.45
CA PHE A 238 66.39 -11.84 26.76
C PHE A 238 66.28 -13.09 25.88
N ALA A 239 67.37 -13.38 25.21
CA ALA A 239 67.68 -14.62 24.52
C ALA A 239 68.13 -15.68 25.53
N VAL A 240 67.78 -16.95 25.32
CA VAL A 240 68.65 -18.09 24.93
C VAL A 240 67.73 -19.14 24.31
#